data_AF-A0A955RX23-F1
#
_entry.id   AF-A0A955RX23-F1
#
_cell.length_a   1.000
_cell.length_b   1.000
_cell.length_c   1.000
_cell.angle_alpha   90.00
_cell.angle_beta   90.00
_cell.angle_gamma   90.00
#
_symmetry.space_group_name_H-M   'P 1'
#
loop_
_entity.id
_entity.type
_entity.pdbx_description
1 polymer ?
#
loop_
_entity_poly.entity_id
_entity_poly.type
_entity_poly.pdbx_seq_one_letter_code
_entity_poly.pdbx_strand_id
1 'polypeptide(L)'
;MYSVKSTVNFRRLNLRDRQLFDLELLLVGAFAPLHGFMNQSDYESVLLNMRLENGALSPIPIVLDISNDTDFEVGEKIVLCDPYGNPIAVMEIESRYQPDKRQEAISVYGTEDTAHPGVRYLLDQMYGTYLGGTVHKLQLEARHDFKQLRYTPEELKEVFKERGWEKIVAFQTRNPMHRVHFELVKRAHEITGAPVLVHPVVGMTREGDIDYITRVRTYQVVCDSYGKDFTFLALLPLAMRMAGPREAIWHMLIRKNYGATHFIIGRDHAGPGRNSDGKPFYGPYEARDIAKRYANEVGIEIVPSAELVYLKGRGAYASLDEVGENEETEGISGTEFRRRLFSGEEIPDWFSFPESIAELRRGVQKQQRRGITIFLTGLSGSGKSTIANILATKLREVQDREVTLLDGDVIRTHLTSELGFSKAHRDLNVARVGYVASEITKHGGIAIC
;
A
#
# COMPACT_ATOMS: atom_id res chain seq x y z
N MET A 1 -19.31 26.25 -4.99
CA MET A 1 -19.02 24.83 -5.26
C MET A 1 -18.19 24.77 -6.54
N TYR A 2 -17.02 24.13 -6.50
CA TYR A 2 -16.12 24.05 -7.66
C TYR A 2 -16.64 23.04 -8.69
N SER A 3 -16.35 23.28 -9.97
CA SER A 3 -16.56 22.34 -11.07
C SER A 3 -15.31 22.32 -11.97
N VAL A 4 -15.12 21.27 -12.75
CA VAL A 4 -14.00 21.21 -13.72
C VAL A 4 -13.99 22.41 -14.67
N LYS A 5 -15.17 22.92 -15.05
CA LYS A 5 -15.30 24.10 -15.92
C LYS A 5 -14.97 25.41 -15.21
N SER A 6 -15.11 25.50 -13.89
CA SER A 6 -14.83 26.73 -13.15
C SER A 6 -13.37 26.85 -12.71
N THR A 7 -12.55 25.82 -12.92
CA THR A 7 -11.17 25.74 -12.42
C THR A 7 -10.12 25.74 -13.54
N VAL A 8 -10.50 26.10 -14.77
CA VAL A 8 -9.61 26.04 -15.95
C VAL A 8 -8.39 26.95 -15.82
N ASN A 9 -8.54 28.08 -15.12
CA ASN A 9 -7.48 29.07 -14.91
C ASN A 9 -6.65 28.80 -13.66
N PHE A 10 -6.97 27.78 -12.87
CA PHE A 10 -6.20 27.43 -11.68
C PHE A 10 -4.96 26.65 -12.10
N ARG A 11 -3.85 26.90 -11.40
CA ARG A 11 -2.63 26.14 -11.59
C ARG A 11 -2.84 24.70 -11.14
N ARG A 12 -2.13 23.77 -11.78
CA ARG A 12 -2.32 22.33 -11.61
C ARG A 12 -1.10 21.69 -10.95
N LEU A 13 -1.37 20.70 -10.11
CA LEU A 13 -0.37 19.82 -9.53
C LEU A 13 -0.76 18.37 -9.80
N ASN A 14 0.05 17.66 -10.56
CA ASN A 14 -0.11 16.22 -10.74
C ASN A 14 0.40 15.50 -9.49
N LEU A 15 -0.46 14.69 -8.90
CA LEU A 15 -0.17 13.95 -7.69
C LEU A 15 0.56 12.64 -8.00
N ARG A 16 1.35 12.19 -7.03
CA ARG A 16 1.98 10.87 -7.03
C ARG A 16 1.05 9.84 -6.39
N ASP A 17 1.32 8.55 -6.62
CA ASP A 17 0.44 7.44 -6.20
C ASP A 17 -0.02 7.54 -4.74
N ARG A 18 0.90 7.75 -3.77
CA ARG A 18 0.53 7.87 -2.34
C ARG A 18 -0.43 9.03 -2.09
N GLN A 19 -0.16 10.17 -2.70
CA GLN A 19 -0.97 11.39 -2.55
C GLN A 19 -2.36 11.20 -3.17
N LEU A 20 -2.48 10.42 -4.24
CA LEU A 20 -3.78 10.09 -4.85
C LEU A 20 -4.61 9.18 -3.96
N PHE A 21 -4.01 8.14 -3.38
CA PHE A 21 -4.70 7.29 -2.41
C PHE A 21 -5.17 8.08 -1.19
N ASP A 22 -4.31 8.97 -0.67
CA ASP A 22 -4.67 9.84 0.45
C ASP A 22 -5.78 10.83 0.07
N LEU A 23 -5.69 11.45 -1.11
CA LEU A 23 -6.72 12.36 -1.62
C LEU A 23 -8.05 11.64 -1.77
N GLU A 24 -8.09 10.44 -2.35
CA GLU A 24 -9.34 9.67 -2.49
C GLU A 24 -10.02 9.46 -1.13
N LEU A 25 -9.25 9.06 -0.11
CA LEU A 25 -9.76 8.81 1.24
C LEU A 25 -10.17 10.09 1.99
N LEU A 26 -9.55 11.24 1.70
CA LEU A 26 -10.02 12.55 2.13
C LEU A 26 -11.39 12.88 1.48
N LEU A 27 -11.48 12.75 0.16
CA LEU A 27 -12.65 13.16 -0.63
C LEU A 27 -13.91 12.33 -0.35
N VAL A 28 -13.74 11.06 0.05
CA VAL A 28 -14.87 10.18 0.40
C VAL A 28 -15.17 10.17 1.90
N GLY A 29 -14.46 10.97 2.71
CA GLY A 29 -14.67 11.07 4.15
C GLY A 29 -14.15 9.88 4.96
N ALA A 30 -13.30 9.02 4.38
CA ALA A 30 -12.69 7.91 5.10
C ALA A 30 -11.69 8.38 6.18
N PHE A 31 -11.09 9.56 6.00
CA PHE A 31 -10.21 10.20 6.98
C PHE A 31 -10.91 11.23 7.87
N ALA A 32 -12.25 11.30 7.87
CA ALA A 32 -12.99 12.19 8.75
C ALA A 32 -12.49 12.05 10.21
N PRO A 33 -12.28 13.18 10.93
CA PRO A 33 -12.73 14.53 10.60
C PRO A 33 -11.78 15.37 9.71
N LEU A 34 -10.73 14.77 9.13
CA LEU A 34 -9.83 15.49 8.24
C LEU A 34 -10.52 15.80 6.89
N HIS A 35 -10.42 17.05 6.43
CA HIS A 35 -11.04 17.56 5.20
C HIS A 35 -10.04 18.12 4.18
N GLY A 36 -8.75 17.86 4.39
CA GLY A 36 -7.65 18.45 3.65
C GLY A 36 -6.34 17.73 3.92
N PHE A 37 -5.29 18.11 3.21
CA PHE A 37 -3.94 17.78 3.66
C PHE A 37 -3.61 18.65 4.86
N MET A 38 -2.98 18.06 5.88
CA MET A 38 -2.73 18.74 7.16
C MET A 38 -1.94 20.02 6.95
N ASN A 39 -2.42 21.11 7.54
CA ASN A 39 -1.63 22.32 7.70
C ASN A 39 -0.54 22.13 8.76
N GLN A 40 0.34 23.11 8.90
CA GLN A 40 1.48 23.00 9.81
C GLN A 40 1.06 22.72 11.26
N SER A 41 0.02 23.39 11.78
CA SER A 41 -0.41 23.23 13.17
C SER A 41 -1.03 21.86 13.42
N ASP A 42 -1.89 21.37 12.51
CA ASP A 42 -2.42 20.01 12.57
C ASP A 42 -1.29 18.97 12.49
N TYR A 43 -0.35 19.15 11.56
CA TYR A 43 0.78 18.25 11.38
C TYR A 43 1.63 18.16 12.66
N GLU A 44 2.06 19.29 13.22
CA GLU A 44 2.88 19.34 14.44
C GLU A 44 2.14 18.74 15.64
N SER A 45 0.84 19.04 15.79
CA SER A 45 0.01 18.46 16.83
C SER A 45 -0.14 16.93 16.67
N VAL A 46 -0.25 16.42 15.44
CA VAL A 46 -0.33 14.98 15.16
C VAL A 46 0.96 14.26 15.51
N LEU A 47 2.13 14.86 15.23
CA LEU A 47 3.40 14.29 15.64
C LEU A 47 3.48 14.15 17.17
N LEU A 48 3.13 15.22 17.88
CA LEU A 48 3.28 15.30 19.34
C LEU A 48 2.21 14.48 20.08
N ASN A 49 0.95 14.57 19.65
CA ASN A 49 -0.21 14.17 20.45
C ASN A 49 -1.13 13.15 19.74
N MET A 50 -0.85 12.77 18.49
CA MET A 50 -1.78 12.00 17.64
C MET A 50 -3.14 12.70 17.47
N ARG A 51 -3.16 14.03 17.52
CA ARG A 51 -4.38 14.83 17.44
C ARG A 51 -4.21 15.98 16.49
N LEU A 52 -5.27 16.32 15.77
CA LEU A 52 -5.40 17.62 15.09
C LEU A 52 -5.36 18.75 16.13
N GLU A 53 -5.12 19.98 15.68
CA GLU A 53 -5.06 21.16 16.55
C GLU A 53 -6.37 21.35 17.35
N ASN A 54 -7.51 21.01 16.74
CA ASN A 54 -8.82 21.06 17.39
C ASN A 54 -9.06 19.93 18.42
N GLY A 55 -8.07 19.07 18.66
CA GLY A 55 -8.12 17.98 19.63
C GLY A 55 -8.66 16.65 19.08
N ALA A 56 -9.16 16.60 17.85
CA ALA A 56 -9.67 15.37 17.27
C ALA A 56 -8.55 14.35 17.01
N LEU A 57 -8.82 13.07 17.29
CA LEU A 57 -7.86 11.97 17.13
C LEU A 57 -7.49 11.78 15.64
N SER A 58 -6.20 11.89 15.34
CA SER A 58 -5.62 11.62 14.03
C SER A 58 -4.16 11.15 14.20
N PRO A 59 -3.88 9.85 14.14
CA PRO A 59 -2.57 9.32 14.55
C PRO A 59 -1.49 9.39 13.46
N ILE A 60 -1.87 9.58 12.19
CA ILE A 60 -0.96 9.50 11.04
C ILE A 60 -0.98 10.82 10.27
N PRO A 61 0.19 11.43 9.98
CA PRO A 61 0.27 12.60 9.11
C PRO A 61 -0.23 12.30 7.68
N ILE A 62 -1.16 13.13 7.21
CA ILE A 62 -1.68 13.11 5.84
C ILE A 62 -1.33 14.45 5.20
N VAL A 63 -0.25 14.45 4.42
CA VAL A 63 0.42 15.66 3.93
C VAL A 63 0.60 15.61 2.43
N LEU A 64 0.62 16.79 1.79
CA LEU A 64 0.92 16.92 0.37
C LEU A 64 2.33 17.49 0.20
N ASP A 65 3.29 16.65 -0.14
CA ASP A 65 4.66 17.08 -0.37
C ASP A 65 4.93 17.45 -1.84
N ILE A 66 5.65 18.55 -2.05
CA ILE A 66 5.97 19.12 -3.36
C ILE A 66 7.48 19.33 -3.51
N SER A 67 7.98 19.26 -4.74
CA SER A 67 9.38 19.59 -5.00
C SER A 67 9.66 21.05 -4.63
N ASN A 68 10.91 21.34 -4.26
CA ASN A 68 11.29 22.70 -3.88
C ASN A 68 11.20 23.70 -5.05
N ASP A 69 11.23 23.20 -6.29
CA ASP A 69 11.06 24.01 -7.51
C ASP A 69 9.60 24.32 -7.82
N THR A 70 8.66 23.68 -7.12
CA THR A 70 7.22 23.95 -7.27
C THR A 70 6.85 25.15 -6.43
N ASP A 71 6.46 26.24 -7.09
CA ASP A 71 6.19 27.52 -6.42
C ASP A 71 4.69 27.81 -6.28
N PHE A 72 4.08 27.36 -5.18
CA PHE A 72 2.69 27.69 -4.83
C PHE A 72 2.65 28.59 -3.59
N GLU A 73 1.70 29.52 -3.55
CA GLU A 73 1.57 30.49 -2.46
C GLU A 73 0.44 30.15 -1.48
N VAL A 74 0.59 30.57 -0.22
CA VAL A 74 -0.51 30.50 0.75
C VAL A 74 -1.65 31.41 0.30
N GLY A 75 -2.89 30.90 0.36
CA GLY A 75 -4.09 31.54 -0.17
C GLY A 75 -4.38 31.20 -1.64
N GLU A 76 -3.44 30.56 -2.35
CA GLU A 76 -3.65 30.12 -3.73
C GLU A 76 -4.63 28.93 -3.79
N LYS A 77 -5.39 28.87 -4.88
CA LYS A 77 -6.29 27.75 -5.21
C LYS A 77 -5.70 26.96 -6.37
N ILE A 78 -5.37 25.70 -6.11
CA ILE A 78 -4.75 24.82 -7.09
C ILE A 78 -5.66 23.63 -7.41
N VAL A 79 -5.52 23.07 -8.59
CA VAL A 79 -6.20 21.82 -8.98
C VAL A 79 -5.24 20.66 -8.80
N LEU A 80 -5.62 19.73 -7.92
CA LEU A 80 -4.95 18.46 -7.75
C LEU A 80 -5.40 17.51 -8.84
N CYS A 81 -4.45 16.97 -9.60
CA CYS A 81 -4.68 16.11 -10.74
C CYS A 81 -4.11 14.71 -10.52
N ASP A 82 -4.63 13.74 -11.27
CA ASP A 82 -3.97 12.43 -11.43
C ASP A 82 -2.64 12.58 -12.23
N PRO A 83 -1.86 11.50 -12.41
CA PRO A 83 -0.57 11.59 -13.10
C PRO A 83 -0.71 11.96 -14.58
N TYR A 84 -1.91 11.80 -15.15
CA TYR A 84 -2.25 12.12 -16.54
C TYR A 84 -2.82 13.54 -16.71
N GLY A 85 -2.95 14.31 -15.62
CA GLY A 85 -3.46 15.68 -15.63
C GLY A 85 -4.99 15.79 -15.52
N ASN A 86 -5.71 14.70 -15.26
CA ASN A 86 -7.16 14.76 -15.04
C ASN A 86 -7.45 15.43 -13.68
N PRO A 87 -8.34 16.43 -13.63
CA PRO A 87 -8.60 17.19 -12.41
C PRO A 87 -9.43 16.37 -11.41
N ILE A 88 -8.96 16.23 -10.17
CA ILE A 88 -9.61 15.41 -9.12
C ILE A 88 -10.22 16.29 -8.02
N ALA A 89 -9.49 17.29 -7.56
CA ALA A 89 -9.92 18.19 -6.48
C ALA A 89 -9.37 19.61 -6.67
N VAL A 90 -9.99 20.57 -5.98
CA VAL A 90 -9.40 21.89 -5.72
C VAL A 90 -8.84 21.89 -4.30
N MET A 91 -7.63 22.37 -4.11
CA MET A 91 -7.05 22.63 -2.80
C MET A 91 -6.92 24.14 -2.60
N GLU A 92 -7.39 24.63 -1.46
CA GLU A 92 -7.10 25.99 -0.99
C GLU A 92 -5.89 25.90 -0.04
N ILE A 93 -4.77 26.52 -0.41
CA ILE A 93 -3.52 26.39 0.36
C ILE A 93 -3.59 27.27 1.60
N GLU A 94 -3.53 26.66 2.78
CA GLU A 94 -3.55 27.34 4.08
C GLU A 94 -2.15 27.48 4.68
N SER A 95 -1.23 26.59 4.31
CA SER A 95 0.15 26.62 4.79
C SER A 95 1.12 25.99 3.79
N ARG A 96 2.36 26.51 3.80
CA ARG A 96 3.52 25.97 3.09
C ARG A 96 4.68 25.93 4.08
N TYR A 97 5.19 24.74 4.38
CA TYR A 97 6.15 24.57 5.46
C TYR A 97 7.17 23.47 5.16
N GLN A 98 8.32 23.53 5.84
CA GLN A 98 9.37 22.52 5.77
C GLN A 98 9.35 21.67 7.04
N PRO A 99 9.00 20.38 6.96
CA PRO A 99 8.96 19.50 8.13
C PRO A 99 10.36 19.07 8.57
N ASP A 100 10.54 18.84 9.87
CA ASP A 100 11.62 17.98 10.36
C ASP A 100 11.23 16.51 10.14
N LYS A 101 11.70 15.94 9.03
CA LYS A 101 11.41 14.55 8.67
C LYS A 101 12.03 13.52 9.60
N ARG A 102 13.11 13.85 10.32
CA ARG A 102 13.70 12.93 11.31
C ARG A 102 12.83 12.90 12.55
N GLN A 103 12.35 14.06 12.99
CA GLN A 103 11.35 14.14 14.05
C GLN A 103 10.07 13.38 13.67
N GLU A 104 9.58 13.53 12.42
CA GLU A 104 8.44 12.75 11.92
C GLU A 104 8.73 11.23 11.96
N ALA A 105 9.94 10.82 11.52
CA ALA A 105 10.34 9.41 11.53
C ALA A 105 10.24 8.81 12.94
N ILE A 106 10.83 9.49 13.92
CA ILE A 106 10.83 9.08 15.33
C ILE A 106 9.41 9.11 15.91
N SER A 107 8.66 10.18 15.67
CA SER A 107 7.34 10.38 16.29
C SER A 107 6.32 9.39 15.76
N VAL A 108 6.31 9.15 14.45
CA VAL A 108 5.29 8.32 13.78
C VAL A 108 5.66 6.85 13.79
N TYR A 109 6.92 6.52 13.49
CA TYR A 109 7.34 5.13 13.30
C TYR A 109 8.15 4.58 14.48
N GLY A 110 8.60 5.44 15.42
CA GLY A 110 9.41 5.04 16.57
C GLY A 110 10.89 4.83 16.25
N THR A 111 11.35 5.18 15.04
CA THR A 111 12.71 4.89 14.58
C THR A 111 13.13 5.78 13.41
N GLU A 112 14.44 5.94 13.21
CA GLU A 112 15.05 6.51 12.00
C GLU A 112 15.62 5.43 11.06
N ASP A 113 15.49 4.14 11.41
CA ASP A 113 16.00 3.03 10.60
C ASP A 113 15.27 2.93 9.26
N THR A 114 16.00 3.12 8.15
CA THR A 114 15.47 3.04 6.78
C THR A 114 15.15 1.61 6.33
N ALA A 115 15.45 0.58 7.12
CA ALA A 115 14.83 -0.73 6.95
C ALA A 115 13.31 -0.67 7.17
N HIS A 116 12.81 0.31 7.94
CA HIS A 116 11.39 0.57 8.05
C HIS A 116 10.88 1.21 6.74
N PRO A 117 9.90 0.59 6.04
CA PRO A 117 9.46 1.08 4.73
C PRO A 117 8.82 2.48 4.78
N GLY A 118 8.06 2.80 5.84
CA GLY A 118 7.53 4.14 6.08
C GLY A 118 8.61 5.23 6.25
N VAL A 119 9.63 4.97 7.08
CA VAL A 119 10.78 5.87 7.28
C VAL A 119 11.55 6.06 5.98
N ARG A 120 11.85 4.97 5.28
CA ARG A 120 12.54 5.02 3.98
C ARG A 120 11.77 5.85 2.96
N TYR A 121 10.45 5.65 2.87
CA TYR A 121 9.63 6.47 1.97
C TYR A 121 9.69 7.96 2.34
N LEU A 122 9.56 8.26 3.64
CA LEU A 122 9.60 9.63 4.15
C LEU A 122 10.93 10.35 3.84
N LEU A 123 12.05 9.67 4.08
CA LEU A 123 13.39 10.26 3.92
C LEU A 123 13.86 10.26 2.46
N ASP A 124 13.60 9.18 1.71
CA ASP A 124 14.21 8.99 0.39
C ASP A 124 13.28 9.37 -0.77
N GLN A 125 11.96 9.31 -0.58
CA GLN A 125 10.99 9.49 -1.69
C GLN A 125 10.15 10.76 -1.57
N MET A 126 9.85 11.23 -0.36
CA MET A 126 9.09 12.48 -0.19
C MET A 126 9.99 13.69 -0.46
N TYR A 127 9.42 14.75 -0.99
CA TYR A 127 10.05 16.05 -1.14
C TYR A 127 10.13 16.81 0.20
N GLY A 128 10.87 17.92 0.22
CA GLY A 128 11.21 18.67 1.44
C GLY A 128 10.22 19.76 1.84
N THR A 129 9.19 20.03 1.03
CA THR A 129 8.19 21.08 1.31
C THR A 129 6.80 20.46 1.35
N TYR A 130 6.01 20.75 2.39
CA TYR A 130 4.62 20.32 2.52
C TYR A 130 3.67 21.51 2.28
N LEU A 131 2.57 21.22 1.59
CA LEU A 131 1.40 22.07 1.49
C LEU A 131 0.29 21.48 2.35
N GLY A 132 -0.35 22.34 3.14
CA GLY A 132 -1.54 21.99 3.89
C GLY A 132 -2.70 22.91 3.57
N GLY A 133 -3.90 22.37 3.62
CA GLY A 133 -5.12 23.10 3.34
C GLY A 133 -6.30 22.24 2.93
N THR A 134 -7.47 22.86 2.96
CA THR A 134 -8.76 22.21 2.67
C THR A 134 -8.86 21.76 1.22
N VAL A 135 -9.42 20.56 1.00
CA VAL A 135 -9.69 20.02 -0.34
C VAL A 135 -11.18 19.96 -0.65
N HIS A 136 -11.53 20.28 -1.89
CA HIS A 136 -12.89 20.24 -2.41
C HIS A 136 -12.97 19.28 -3.59
N LYS A 137 -13.83 18.27 -3.47
CA LYS A 137 -14.05 17.25 -4.49
C LYS A 137 -14.53 17.87 -5.81
N LEU A 138 -13.86 17.52 -6.92
CA LEU A 138 -14.41 17.70 -8.27
C LEU A 138 -14.98 16.38 -8.77
N GLN A 139 -14.17 15.32 -8.68
CA GLN A 139 -14.52 13.95 -9.05
C GLN A 139 -13.60 12.96 -8.33
N LEU A 140 -13.88 11.67 -8.44
CA LEU A 140 -12.94 10.62 -8.01
C LEU A 140 -12.15 10.11 -9.21
N GLU A 141 -10.99 9.52 -8.95
CA GLU A 141 -10.22 8.82 -9.98
C GLU A 141 -11.03 7.66 -10.56
N ALA A 142 -11.02 7.52 -11.89
CA ALA A 142 -11.71 6.42 -12.55
C ALA A 142 -10.92 5.11 -12.38
N ARG A 143 -11.40 4.23 -11.48
CA ARG A 143 -10.83 2.90 -11.31
C ARG A 143 -11.53 1.89 -12.22
N HIS A 144 -10.77 1.13 -13.00
CA HIS A 144 -11.30 0.18 -13.99
C HIS A 144 -11.30 -1.28 -13.52
N ASP A 145 -10.54 -1.57 -12.48
CA ASP A 145 -10.40 -2.87 -11.87
C ASP A 145 -11.39 -3.06 -10.72
N PHE A 146 -11.98 -4.27 -10.63
CA PHE A 146 -12.83 -4.71 -9.52
C PHE A 146 -13.88 -3.68 -9.07
N LYS A 147 -14.49 -2.93 -10.00
CA LYS A 147 -15.46 -1.86 -9.68
C LYS A 147 -16.55 -2.30 -8.71
N GLN A 148 -17.03 -3.54 -8.86
CA GLN A 148 -18.07 -4.15 -8.03
C GLN A 148 -17.65 -4.40 -6.57
N LEU A 149 -16.35 -4.30 -6.26
CA LEU A 149 -15.78 -4.48 -4.92
C LEU A 149 -15.31 -3.15 -4.32
N ARG A 150 -15.45 -2.02 -5.02
CA ARG A 150 -14.99 -0.71 -4.56
C ARG A 150 -16.19 0.10 -4.08
N TYR A 151 -16.13 0.52 -2.83
CA TYR A 151 -17.20 1.24 -2.17
C TYR A 151 -16.62 2.42 -1.41
N THR A 152 -17.32 3.53 -1.44
CA THR A 152 -17.12 4.67 -0.54
C THR A 152 -17.71 4.36 0.85
N PRO A 153 -17.36 5.15 1.89
CA PRO A 153 -17.97 5.02 3.20
C PRO A 153 -19.50 5.15 3.21
N GLU A 154 -20.06 6.00 2.35
CA GLU A 154 -21.51 6.18 2.21
C GLU A 154 -22.16 4.94 1.58
N GLU A 155 -21.63 4.47 0.44
CA GLU A 155 -22.14 3.28 -0.25
C GLU A 155 -22.07 2.02 0.63
N LEU A 156 -21.00 1.81 1.43
CA LEU A 156 -20.96 0.67 2.36
C LEU A 156 -22.02 0.77 3.46
N LYS A 157 -22.25 1.96 4.02
CA LYS A 157 -23.30 2.14 5.03
C LYS A 157 -24.69 1.88 4.45
N GLU A 158 -24.93 2.25 3.20
CA GLU A 158 -26.16 1.91 2.48
C GLU A 158 -26.29 0.40 2.31
N VAL A 159 -25.24 -0.30 1.86
CA VAL A 159 -25.22 -1.77 1.78
C VAL A 159 -25.53 -2.42 3.12
N PHE A 160 -24.94 -1.93 4.22
CA PHE A 160 -25.20 -2.48 5.55
C PHE A 160 -26.65 -2.24 5.98
N LYS A 161 -27.17 -1.04 5.72
CA LYS A 161 -28.58 -0.71 6.00
C LYS A 161 -29.54 -1.58 5.21
N GLU A 162 -29.32 -1.79 3.92
CA GLU A 162 -30.13 -2.66 3.06
C GLU A 162 -30.13 -4.12 3.52
N ARG A 163 -29.01 -4.57 4.08
CA ARG A 163 -28.87 -5.92 4.65
C ARG A 163 -29.39 -6.04 6.10
N GLY A 164 -29.85 -4.95 6.71
CA GLY A 164 -30.25 -4.92 8.12
C GLY A 164 -29.08 -5.17 9.08
N TRP A 165 -27.85 -4.86 8.67
CA TRP A 165 -26.65 -5.06 9.48
C TRP A 165 -26.43 -3.85 10.39
N GLU A 166 -26.66 -4.03 11.68
CA GLU A 166 -26.40 -3.00 12.70
C GLU A 166 -25.01 -3.15 13.32
N LYS A 167 -24.54 -4.38 13.47
CA LYS A 167 -23.18 -4.70 13.91
C LYS A 167 -22.39 -5.27 12.73
N ILE A 168 -21.19 -4.73 12.54
CA ILE A 168 -20.26 -5.13 11.49
C ILE A 168 -18.87 -5.22 12.09
N VAL A 169 -18.19 -6.35 11.87
CA VAL A 169 -16.78 -6.58 12.20
C VAL A 169 -15.94 -6.32 10.96
N ALA A 170 -14.94 -5.45 11.06
CA ALA A 170 -14.02 -5.22 9.95
C ALA A 170 -12.70 -6.00 10.12
N PHE A 171 -12.26 -6.63 9.04
CA PHE A 171 -11.00 -7.34 8.94
C PHE A 171 -10.04 -6.63 7.98
N GLN A 172 -8.91 -6.17 8.49
CA GLN A 172 -7.81 -5.58 7.72
C GLN A 172 -6.88 -6.68 7.19
N THR A 173 -6.51 -6.61 5.91
CA THR A 173 -5.37 -7.39 5.41
C THR A 173 -4.67 -6.72 4.22
N ARG A 174 -3.37 -6.96 4.10
CA ARG A 174 -2.54 -6.67 2.92
C ARG A 174 -1.89 -7.94 2.33
N ASN A 175 -2.06 -9.09 3.00
CA ASN A 175 -1.54 -10.38 2.57
C ASN A 175 -2.66 -11.21 1.94
N PRO A 176 -2.36 -12.25 1.13
CA PRO A 176 -3.34 -13.26 0.77
C PRO A 176 -3.99 -13.87 2.01
N MET A 177 -5.26 -14.25 1.89
CA MET A 177 -5.96 -14.99 2.94
C MET A 177 -5.74 -16.50 2.77
N HIS A 178 -5.35 -17.13 3.87
CA HIS A 178 -5.14 -18.58 4.02
C HIS A 178 -6.19 -19.15 4.98
N ARG A 179 -6.20 -20.47 5.21
CA ARG A 179 -7.21 -21.08 6.10
C ARG A 179 -7.16 -20.57 7.53
N VAL A 180 -5.98 -20.22 8.03
CA VAL A 180 -5.87 -19.55 9.34
C VAL A 180 -6.62 -18.22 9.40
N HIS A 181 -6.63 -17.45 8.31
CA HIS A 181 -7.37 -16.19 8.23
C HIS A 181 -8.87 -16.44 8.04
N PHE A 182 -9.22 -17.54 7.38
CA PHE A 182 -10.60 -17.99 7.26
C PHE A 182 -11.21 -18.27 8.63
N GLU A 183 -10.51 -19.08 9.44
CA GLU A 183 -10.94 -19.42 10.80
C GLU A 183 -10.96 -18.20 11.72
N LEU A 184 -10.01 -17.27 11.57
CA LEU A 184 -9.97 -16.03 12.33
C LEU A 184 -11.22 -15.17 12.09
N VAL A 185 -11.61 -14.98 10.83
CA VAL A 185 -12.81 -14.21 10.46
C VAL A 185 -14.07 -14.94 10.92
N LYS A 186 -14.12 -16.27 10.78
CA LYS A 186 -15.24 -17.09 11.27
C LYS A 186 -15.41 -16.97 12.80
N ARG A 187 -14.34 -17.12 13.58
CA ARG A 187 -14.37 -16.93 15.04
C ARG A 187 -14.81 -15.53 15.43
N ALA A 188 -14.38 -14.50 14.70
CA ALA A 188 -14.80 -13.13 14.97
C ALA A 188 -16.31 -12.95 14.76
N HIS A 189 -16.89 -13.59 13.73
CA HIS A 189 -18.34 -13.66 13.53
C HIS A 189 -19.03 -14.39 14.70
N GLU A 190 -18.54 -15.58 15.08
CA GLU A 190 -19.13 -16.40 16.16
C GLU A 190 -19.12 -15.68 17.52
N ILE A 191 -18.03 -14.96 17.85
CA ILE A 191 -17.90 -14.22 19.12
C ILE A 191 -18.84 -13.02 19.18
N THR A 192 -19.01 -12.31 18.06
CA THR A 192 -19.75 -11.03 18.03
C THR A 192 -21.21 -11.18 17.60
N GLY A 193 -21.56 -12.30 16.95
CA GLY A 193 -22.81 -12.50 16.24
C GLY A 193 -22.97 -11.59 15.02
N ALA A 194 -21.92 -10.89 14.59
CA ALA A 194 -21.98 -9.85 13.58
C ALA A 194 -21.34 -10.29 12.25
N PRO A 195 -21.89 -9.90 11.10
CA PRO A 195 -21.25 -10.11 9.81
C PRO A 195 -19.88 -9.43 9.71
N VAL A 196 -18.99 -10.00 8.89
CA VAL A 196 -17.62 -9.52 8.71
C VAL A 196 -17.44 -8.84 7.36
N LEU A 197 -17.05 -7.56 7.42
CA LEU A 197 -16.47 -6.82 6.32
C LEU A 197 -14.99 -7.21 6.15
N VAL A 198 -14.71 -8.06 5.17
CA VAL A 198 -13.35 -8.33 4.70
C VAL A 198 -12.91 -7.12 3.88
N HIS A 199 -12.03 -6.30 4.46
CA HIS A 199 -11.71 -4.97 3.94
C HIS A 199 -10.21 -4.85 3.55
N PRO A 200 -9.72 -5.62 2.57
CA PRO A 200 -8.31 -5.62 2.21
C PRO A 200 -7.83 -4.28 1.62
N VAL A 201 -6.56 -3.97 1.86
CA VAL A 201 -5.90 -2.81 1.25
C VAL A 201 -5.44 -3.15 -0.17
N VAL A 202 -5.82 -2.31 -1.13
CA VAL A 202 -5.43 -2.40 -2.54
C VAL A 202 -4.68 -1.15 -3.04
N GLY A 203 -4.35 -0.21 -2.14
CA GLY A 203 -3.39 0.84 -2.41
C GLY A 203 -1.96 0.39 -2.16
N MET A 204 -1.08 1.31 -1.74
CA MET A 204 0.31 0.99 -1.42
C MET A 204 0.39 0.14 -0.16
N THR A 205 1.10 -0.98 -0.23
CA THR A 205 1.37 -1.86 0.92
C THR A 205 2.87 -1.97 1.17
N ARG A 206 3.35 -3.06 1.78
CA ARG A 206 4.79 -3.27 2.00
C ARG A 206 5.48 -3.67 0.70
N GLU A 207 6.68 -3.14 0.47
CA GLU A 207 7.53 -3.58 -0.62
C GLU A 207 7.80 -5.10 -0.56
N GLY A 208 7.64 -5.77 -1.71
CA GLY A 208 7.76 -7.22 -1.83
C GLY A 208 6.48 -8.01 -1.51
N ASP A 209 5.39 -7.34 -1.14
CA ASP A 209 4.07 -7.99 -1.07
C ASP A 209 3.63 -8.48 -2.47
N ILE A 210 2.77 -9.51 -2.46
CA ILE A 210 2.12 -10.01 -3.67
C ILE A 210 1.23 -8.91 -4.25
N ASP A 211 1.21 -8.81 -5.59
CA ASP A 211 0.44 -7.77 -6.28
C ASP A 211 -1.05 -7.82 -5.90
N TYR A 212 -1.68 -6.66 -5.83
CA TYR A 212 -3.03 -6.59 -5.29
C TYR A 212 -4.06 -7.31 -6.16
N ILE A 213 -3.86 -7.42 -7.48
CA ILE A 213 -4.79 -8.13 -8.38
C ILE A 213 -4.81 -9.61 -8.00
N THR A 214 -3.64 -10.22 -7.84
CA THR A 214 -3.51 -11.60 -7.35
C THR A 214 -4.14 -11.75 -5.97
N ARG A 215 -3.86 -10.82 -5.03
CA ARG A 215 -4.45 -10.86 -3.69
C ARG A 215 -5.98 -10.77 -3.70
N VAL A 216 -6.56 -9.87 -4.48
CA VAL A 216 -8.02 -9.72 -4.61
C VAL A 216 -8.68 -11.00 -5.05
N ARG A 217 -8.09 -11.72 -6.01
CA ARG A 217 -8.61 -13.02 -6.44
C ARG A 217 -8.58 -14.06 -5.32
N THR A 218 -7.53 -14.07 -4.49
CA THR A 218 -7.53 -14.95 -3.30
C THR A 218 -8.59 -14.57 -2.28
N TYR A 219 -8.90 -13.27 -2.13
CA TYR A 219 -9.97 -12.84 -1.22
C TYR A 219 -11.33 -13.31 -1.71
N GLN A 220 -11.58 -13.25 -3.02
CA GLN A 220 -12.82 -13.77 -3.61
C GLN A 220 -12.99 -15.26 -3.31
N VAL A 221 -11.96 -16.09 -3.58
CA VAL A 221 -11.98 -17.53 -3.26
C VAL A 221 -12.30 -17.79 -1.80
N VAL A 222 -11.61 -17.09 -0.88
CA VAL A 222 -11.81 -17.31 0.57
C VAL A 222 -13.19 -16.83 1.01
N CYS A 223 -13.67 -15.68 0.50
CA CYS A 223 -15.00 -15.16 0.83
C CYS A 223 -16.11 -16.08 0.30
N ASP A 224 -15.97 -16.61 -0.91
CA ASP A 224 -16.91 -17.57 -1.50
C ASP A 224 -16.98 -18.89 -0.71
N SER A 225 -15.90 -19.24 -0.01
CA SER A 225 -15.80 -20.47 0.80
C SER A 225 -16.61 -20.43 2.11
N TYR A 226 -17.06 -19.27 2.59
CA TYR A 226 -17.89 -19.21 3.82
C TYR A 226 -19.34 -19.64 3.60
N GLY A 227 -19.80 -19.75 2.35
CA GLY A 227 -21.22 -19.59 2.04
C GLY A 227 -21.62 -18.11 2.14
N LYS A 228 -22.68 -17.69 1.45
CA LYS A 228 -23.01 -16.26 1.23
C LYS A 228 -23.53 -15.52 2.48
N ASP A 229 -23.31 -16.05 3.68
CA ASP A 229 -24.20 -15.76 4.80
C ASP A 229 -23.73 -14.60 5.67
N PHE A 230 -22.43 -14.50 5.97
CA PHE A 230 -21.95 -13.52 6.96
C PHE A 230 -20.74 -12.67 6.53
N THR A 231 -20.26 -12.77 5.29
CA THR A 231 -19.12 -11.96 4.84
C THR A 231 -19.47 -10.96 3.73
N PHE A 232 -18.75 -9.85 3.70
CA PHE A 232 -18.80 -8.87 2.62
C PHE A 232 -17.38 -8.44 2.24
N LEU A 233 -17.02 -8.52 0.96
CA LEU A 233 -15.71 -8.12 0.46
C LEU A 233 -15.79 -6.72 -0.14
N ALA A 234 -15.02 -5.79 0.42
CA ALA A 234 -14.85 -4.44 -0.13
C ALA A 234 -13.38 -4.04 -0.14
N LEU A 235 -12.94 -3.30 -1.16
CA LEU A 235 -11.53 -2.92 -1.33
C LEU A 235 -11.26 -1.53 -0.77
N LEU A 236 -10.23 -1.41 0.05
CA LEU A 236 -9.79 -0.14 0.62
C LEU A 236 -8.60 0.43 -0.18
N PRO A 237 -8.73 1.60 -0.83
CA PRO A 237 -7.63 2.25 -1.55
C PRO A 237 -6.66 2.99 -0.60
N LEU A 238 -6.21 2.33 0.47
CA LEU A 238 -5.31 2.91 1.47
C LEU A 238 -3.84 2.75 1.05
N ALA A 239 -3.04 3.81 1.20
CA ALA A 239 -1.59 3.70 1.23
C ALA A 239 -1.12 3.46 2.67
N MET A 240 -0.74 2.22 2.99
CA MET A 240 -0.26 1.87 4.33
C MET A 240 1.08 2.52 4.64
N ARG A 241 1.28 2.85 5.92
CA ARG A 241 2.52 3.46 6.45
C ARG A 241 3.47 2.42 7.04
N MET A 242 2.92 1.25 7.35
CA MET A 242 3.53 0.22 8.21
C MET A 242 3.89 0.76 9.60
N ALA A 243 3.12 1.71 10.14
CA ALA A 243 3.39 2.39 11.41
C ALA A 243 2.76 1.68 12.63
N GLY A 244 2.58 0.36 12.54
CA GLY A 244 2.20 -0.52 13.64
C GLY A 244 1.11 0.06 14.56
N PRO A 245 1.44 0.39 15.84
CA PRO A 245 0.50 0.93 16.81
C PRO A 245 -0.29 2.18 16.36
N ARG A 246 0.37 3.19 15.76
CA ARG A 246 -0.33 4.40 15.28
C ARG A 246 -1.28 4.09 14.13
N GLU A 247 -0.85 3.21 13.22
CA GLU A 247 -1.66 2.79 12.08
C GLU A 247 -2.82 1.87 12.50
N ALA A 248 -2.73 1.15 13.63
CA ALA A 248 -3.86 0.41 14.18
C ALA A 248 -5.02 1.34 14.58
N ILE A 249 -4.73 2.45 15.28
CA ILE A 249 -5.72 3.49 15.60
C ILE A 249 -6.28 4.10 14.30
N TRP A 250 -5.41 4.35 13.32
CA TRP A 250 -5.83 4.90 12.04
C TRP A 250 -6.80 3.98 11.31
N HIS A 251 -6.49 2.69 11.26
CA HIS A 251 -7.36 1.68 10.68
C HIS A 251 -8.71 1.59 11.39
N MET A 252 -8.74 1.73 12.72
CA MET A 252 -9.99 1.79 13.49
C MET A 252 -10.85 2.99 13.08
N LEU A 253 -10.26 4.19 13.02
CA LEU A 253 -10.95 5.41 12.58
C LEU A 253 -11.51 5.27 11.16
N ILE A 254 -10.69 4.78 10.23
CA ILE A 254 -11.11 4.52 8.84
C ILE A 254 -12.31 3.56 8.85
N ARG A 255 -12.22 2.42 9.54
CA ARG A 255 -13.29 1.41 9.53
C ARG A 255 -14.57 1.88 10.19
N LYS A 256 -14.47 2.66 11.27
CA LYS A 256 -15.62 3.39 11.84
C LYS A 256 -16.26 4.30 10.81
N ASN A 257 -15.46 5.08 10.06
CA ASN A 257 -15.98 5.96 9.03
C ASN A 257 -16.68 5.19 7.90
N TYR A 258 -16.23 3.98 7.57
CA TYR A 258 -16.91 3.03 6.65
C TYR A 258 -18.12 2.29 7.26
N GLY A 259 -18.47 2.54 8.53
CA GLY A 259 -19.65 1.95 9.20
C GLY A 259 -19.39 0.69 10.02
N ALA A 260 -18.13 0.27 10.20
CA ALA A 260 -17.82 -0.84 11.08
C ALA A 260 -17.99 -0.47 12.56
N THR A 261 -18.57 -1.39 13.33
CA THR A 261 -18.78 -1.27 14.78
C THR A 261 -17.72 -2.00 15.60
N HIS A 262 -17.08 -2.99 14.98
CA HIS A 262 -16.05 -3.81 15.58
C HIS A 262 -14.86 -3.87 14.62
N PHE A 263 -13.65 -4.02 15.14
CA PHE A 263 -12.44 -4.14 14.33
C PHE A 263 -11.51 -5.22 14.87
N ILE A 264 -11.12 -6.14 13.99
CA ILE A 264 -10.18 -7.20 14.33
C ILE A 264 -8.78 -6.62 14.42
N ILE A 265 -8.11 -6.87 15.53
CA ILE A 265 -6.69 -6.54 15.71
C ILE A 265 -5.94 -7.77 16.19
N GLY A 266 -4.97 -8.18 15.36
CA GLY A 266 -4.13 -9.33 15.63
C GLY A 266 -2.71 -8.99 16.06
N ARG A 267 -1.88 -10.03 16.07
CA ARG A 267 -0.45 -9.95 16.36
C ARG A 267 0.27 -9.14 15.27
N ASP A 268 1.19 -8.26 15.67
CA ASP A 268 2.04 -7.45 14.77
C ASP A 268 1.23 -6.65 13.72
N HIS A 269 0.06 -6.13 14.14
CA HIS A 269 -0.86 -5.43 13.24
C HIS A 269 -0.19 -4.20 12.62
N ALA A 270 -0.23 -4.12 11.28
CA ALA A 270 0.45 -3.09 10.49
C ALA A 270 1.97 -2.97 10.75
N GLY A 271 2.61 -4.00 11.29
CA GLY A 271 4.05 -4.05 11.48
C GLY A 271 4.84 -4.39 10.21
N PRO A 272 6.03 -3.79 10.00
CA PRO A 272 6.93 -4.15 8.91
C PRO A 272 7.88 -5.30 9.26
N GLY A 273 7.74 -5.92 10.44
CA GLY A 273 8.59 -7.00 10.89
C GLY A 273 9.84 -6.49 11.60
N ARG A 274 11.03 -6.84 11.10
CA ARG A 274 12.31 -6.63 11.80
C ARG A 274 13.15 -5.51 11.21
N ASN A 275 13.90 -4.84 12.08
CA ASN A 275 14.84 -3.76 11.82
C ASN A 275 16.20 -4.29 11.34
N SER A 276 17.15 -3.38 11.09
CA SER A 276 18.50 -3.70 10.60
C SER A 276 19.30 -4.61 11.54
N ASP A 277 19.00 -4.59 12.85
CA ASP A 277 19.62 -5.47 13.86
C ASP A 277 18.87 -6.81 14.04
N GLY A 278 17.85 -7.08 13.22
CA GLY A 278 17.03 -8.28 13.31
C GLY A 278 16.04 -8.29 14.48
N LYS A 279 15.81 -7.17 15.16
CA LYS A 279 14.79 -7.00 16.22
C LYS A 279 13.46 -6.53 15.62
N PRO A 280 12.30 -6.91 16.17
CA PRO A 280 11.02 -6.41 15.67
C PRO A 280 10.91 -4.90 15.87
N PHE A 281 10.33 -4.18 14.90
CA PHE A 281 10.07 -2.74 15.01
C PHE A 281 9.05 -2.41 16.10
N TYR A 282 8.05 -3.29 16.27
CA TYR A 282 7.01 -3.16 17.28
C TYR A 282 6.86 -4.50 18.01
N GLY A 283 6.54 -4.45 19.30
CA GLY A 283 6.16 -5.64 20.04
C GLY A 283 4.91 -6.32 19.46
N PRO A 284 4.79 -7.65 19.61
CA PRO A 284 3.76 -8.44 18.93
C PRO A 284 2.32 -8.02 19.25
N TYR A 285 2.08 -7.35 20.39
CA TYR A 285 0.75 -6.93 20.83
C TYR A 285 0.62 -5.42 21.08
N GLU A 286 1.66 -4.63 20.80
CA GLU A 286 1.62 -3.18 21.07
C GLU A 286 0.47 -2.48 20.33
N ALA A 287 0.21 -2.88 19.08
CA ALA A 287 -0.91 -2.38 18.30
C ALA A 287 -2.28 -2.73 18.90
N ARG A 288 -2.42 -3.92 19.51
CA ARG A 288 -3.63 -4.33 20.22
C ARG A 288 -3.82 -3.53 21.50
N ASP A 289 -2.74 -3.33 22.25
CA ASP A 289 -2.80 -2.68 23.56
C ASP A 289 -3.06 -1.17 23.42
N ILE A 290 -2.50 -0.51 22.41
CA ILE A 290 -2.86 0.88 22.11
C ILE A 290 -4.30 0.98 21.59
N ALA A 291 -4.74 0.08 20.73
CA ALA A 291 -6.09 0.11 20.18
C ALA A 291 -7.16 -0.03 21.26
N LYS A 292 -6.94 -0.92 22.25
CA LYS A 292 -7.83 -1.03 23.42
C LYS A 292 -7.98 0.29 24.18
N ARG A 293 -6.88 1.05 24.34
CA ARG A 293 -6.90 2.35 25.03
C ARG A 293 -7.75 3.40 24.28
N TYR A 294 -7.73 3.37 22.95
CA TYR A 294 -8.44 4.34 22.11
C TYR A 294 -9.80 3.85 21.60
N ALA A 295 -10.19 2.60 21.85
CA ALA A 295 -11.43 1.99 21.36
C ALA A 295 -12.68 2.83 21.69
N ASN A 296 -12.79 3.26 22.95
CA ASN A 296 -13.92 4.07 23.42
C ASN A 296 -13.96 5.46 22.75
N GLU A 297 -12.81 6.11 22.60
CA GLU A 297 -12.73 7.43 21.96
C GLU A 297 -13.02 7.35 20.46
N VAL A 298 -12.50 6.31 19.78
CA VAL A 298 -12.82 6.05 18.38
C VAL A 298 -14.31 5.69 18.25
N GLY A 299 -14.90 4.99 19.21
CA GLY A 299 -16.26 4.48 19.14
C GLY A 299 -16.35 3.22 18.27
N ILE A 300 -15.37 2.32 18.39
CA ILE A 300 -15.35 1.01 17.73
C ILE A 300 -14.82 -0.05 18.70
N GLU A 301 -15.48 -1.19 18.78
CA GLU A 301 -15.08 -2.29 19.67
C GLU A 301 -13.93 -3.09 19.06
N ILE A 302 -12.96 -3.52 19.88
CA ILE A 302 -11.85 -4.35 19.40
C ILE A 302 -12.22 -5.81 19.53
N VAL A 303 -12.05 -6.57 18.45
CA VAL A 303 -12.08 -8.03 18.46
C VAL A 303 -10.63 -8.52 18.44
N PRO A 304 -10.03 -8.84 19.60
CA PRO A 304 -8.67 -9.35 19.62
C PRO A 304 -8.66 -10.73 18.95
N SER A 305 -7.84 -10.91 17.92
CA SER A 305 -7.64 -12.25 17.36
C SER A 305 -6.51 -12.96 18.10
N ALA A 306 -6.79 -14.16 18.60
CA ALA A 306 -5.76 -15.06 19.10
C ALA A 306 -4.84 -15.54 17.95
N GLU A 307 -3.62 -15.93 18.30
CA GLU A 307 -2.74 -16.63 17.37
C GLU A 307 -3.26 -18.06 17.19
N LEU A 308 -3.70 -18.38 15.96
CA LEU A 308 -4.27 -19.67 15.61
C LEU A 308 -3.20 -20.60 15.02
N VAL A 309 -3.24 -21.86 15.43
CA VAL A 309 -2.38 -22.95 14.93
C VAL A 309 -3.23 -24.11 14.42
N TYR A 310 -2.68 -24.89 13.49
CA TYR A 310 -3.36 -26.08 12.97
C TYR A 310 -2.99 -27.30 13.82
N LEU A 311 -3.99 -28.02 14.33
CA LEU A 311 -3.83 -29.25 15.09
C LEU A 311 -4.05 -30.45 14.19
N LYS A 312 -2.96 -31.12 13.81
CA LYS A 312 -2.99 -32.25 12.86
C LYS A 312 -3.93 -33.37 13.31
N GLY A 313 -3.87 -33.72 14.60
CA GLY A 313 -4.68 -34.80 15.18
C GLY A 313 -6.18 -34.53 15.15
N ARG A 314 -6.61 -33.25 15.13
CA ARG A 314 -8.02 -32.85 15.08
C ARG A 314 -8.50 -32.46 13.68
N GLY A 315 -7.58 -32.17 12.76
CA GLY A 315 -7.92 -31.55 11.48
C GLY A 315 -8.56 -30.16 11.64
N ALA A 316 -8.21 -29.43 12.70
CA ALA A 316 -8.88 -28.20 13.10
C ALA A 316 -7.89 -27.12 13.55
N TYR A 317 -8.37 -25.89 13.64
CA TYR A 317 -7.61 -24.74 14.13
C TYR A 317 -7.97 -24.42 15.57
N ALA A 318 -6.95 -24.18 16.39
CA ALA A 318 -7.06 -23.82 17.80
C ALA A 318 -6.25 -22.56 18.09
N SER A 319 -6.67 -21.75 19.06
CA SER A 319 -5.78 -20.72 19.61
C SER A 319 -4.72 -21.37 20.50
N LEU A 320 -3.57 -20.71 20.69
CA LEU A 320 -2.46 -21.26 21.49
C LEU A 320 -2.85 -21.68 22.92
N ASP A 321 -3.85 -21.02 23.52
CA ASP A 321 -4.39 -21.33 24.84
C ASP A 321 -5.38 -22.52 24.86
N GLU A 322 -5.88 -22.94 23.70
CA GLU A 322 -6.75 -24.12 23.52
C GLU A 322 -5.95 -25.41 23.22
N VAL A 323 -4.64 -25.30 22.99
CA VAL A 323 -3.75 -26.42 22.64
C VAL A 323 -3.41 -27.23 23.89
N GLY A 324 -3.74 -28.52 23.89
CA GLY A 324 -3.37 -29.44 24.98
C GLY A 324 -1.88 -29.77 24.99
N GLU A 325 -1.34 -30.16 26.15
CA GLU A 325 0.10 -30.42 26.35
C GLU A 325 0.72 -31.44 25.38
N ASN A 326 -0.09 -32.39 24.86
CA ASN A 326 0.36 -33.46 23.97
C ASN A 326 -0.10 -33.29 22.51
N GLU A 327 -0.58 -32.11 22.13
CA GLU A 327 -1.10 -31.89 20.78
C GLU A 327 -0.03 -31.33 19.85
N GLU A 328 0.18 -32.02 18.72
CA GLU A 328 1.09 -31.57 17.69
C GLU A 328 0.47 -30.42 16.88
N THR A 329 1.19 -29.30 16.85
CA THR A 329 0.87 -28.13 16.02
C THR A 329 1.67 -28.18 14.72
N GLU A 330 1.04 -27.87 13.60
CA GLU A 330 1.73 -27.65 12.33
C GLU A 330 1.55 -26.19 11.88
N GLY A 331 2.59 -25.64 11.26
CA GLY A 331 2.60 -24.29 10.73
C GLY A 331 3.61 -24.15 9.60
N ILE A 332 3.32 -23.27 8.65
CA ILE A 332 4.24 -22.91 7.56
C ILE A 332 4.60 -21.44 7.72
N SER A 333 5.88 -21.16 7.93
CA SER A 333 6.36 -19.78 8.02
C SER A 333 6.17 -19.05 6.69
N GLY A 334 6.07 -17.72 6.71
CA GLY A 334 5.97 -16.94 5.46
C GLY A 334 7.15 -17.16 4.51
N THR A 335 8.36 -17.42 5.04
CA THR A 335 9.55 -17.74 4.25
C THR A 335 9.41 -19.10 3.56
N GLU A 336 8.97 -20.12 4.31
CA GLU A 336 8.76 -21.47 3.76
C GLU A 336 7.61 -21.49 2.75
N PHE A 337 6.51 -20.80 3.05
CA PHE A 337 5.38 -20.65 2.14
C PHE A 337 5.82 -20.03 0.81
N ARG A 338 6.59 -18.93 0.85
CA ARG A 338 7.14 -18.31 -0.36
C ARG A 338 8.03 -19.28 -1.12
N ARG A 339 8.96 -19.98 -0.43
CA ARG A 339 9.85 -20.98 -1.05
C ARG A 339 9.05 -22.01 -1.84
N ARG A 340 8.05 -22.63 -1.22
CA ARG A 340 7.17 -23.62 -1.89
C ARG A 340 6.35 -23.03 -3.03
N LEU A 341 5.86 -21.80 -2.85
CA LEU A 341 5.10 -21.10 -3.89
C LEU A 341 5.96 -20.83 -5.14
N PHE A 342 7.23 -20.47 -4.97
CA PHE A 342 8.17 -20.22 -6.06
C PHE A 342 8.74 -21.50 -6.69
N SER A 343 9.02 -22.54 -5.89
CA SER A 343 9.56 -23.81 -6.39
C SER A 343 8.50 -24.72 -7.01
N GLY A 344 7.21 -24.43 -6.80
CA GLY A 344 6.11 -25.27 -7.25
C GLY A 344 5.85 -26.50 -6.37
N GLU A 345 6.54 -26.61 -5.24
CA GLU A 345 6.30 -27.64 -4.22
C GLU A 345 4.87 -27.58 -3.67
N GLU A 346 4.39 -28.73 -3.21
CA GLU A 346 3.06 -28.87 -2.64
C GLU A 346 2.88 -27.98 -1.40
N ILE A 347 1.81 -27.19 -1.43
CA ILE A 347 1.35 -26.41 -0.29
C ILE A 347 0.13 -27.14 0.24
N PRO A 348 0.17 -27.67 1.47
CA PRO A 348 -0.90 -28.49 2.00
C PRO A 348 -2.24 -27.77 2.02
N ASP A 349 -3.31 -28.51 1.72
CA ASP A 349 -4.67 -27.98 1.74
C ASP A 349 -5.04 -27.42 3.09
N TRP A 350 -4.57 -28.01 4.19
CA TRP A 350 -4.82 -27.48 5.53
C TRP A 350 -4.25 -26.08 5.71
N PHE A 351 -3.21 -25.67 4.98
CA PHE A 351 -2.63 -24.33 5.08
C PHE A 351 -3.45 -23.30 4.28
N SER A 352 -3.80 -23.61 3.03
CA SER A 352 -4.50 -22.68 2.15
C SER A 352 -5.40 -23.41 1.16
N PHE A 353 -6.46 -22.74 0.70
CA PHE A 353 -7.36 -23.27 -0.33
C PHE A 353 -6.59 -23.53 -1.65
N PRO A 354 -6.78 -24.70 -2.30
CA PRO A 354 -6.12 -25.02 -3.57
C PRO A 354 -6.31 -23.96 -4.65
N GLU A 355 -7.51 -23.39 -4.75
CA GLU A 355 -7.88 -22.34 -5.70
C GLU A 355 -7.13 -21.04 -5.41
N SER A 356 -6.97 -20.68 -4.13
CA SER A 356 -6.13 -19.55 -3.73
C SER A 356 -4.66 -19.79 -4.09
N ILE A 357 -4.14 -21.01 -3.89
CA ILE A 357 -2.77 -21.36 -4.30
C ILE A 357 -2.59 -21.29 -5.81
N ALA A 358 -3.57 -21.71 -6.59
CA ALA A 358 -3.55 -21.62 -8.04
C ALA A 358 -3.45 -20.15 -8.51
N GLU A 359 -4.25 -19.25 -7.96
CA GLU A 359 -4.15 -17.82 -8.28
C GLU A 359 -2.82 -17.20 -7.82
N LEU A 360 -2.30 -17.60 -6.65
CA LEU A 360 -0.99 -17.13 -6.16
C LEU A 360 0.15 -17.59 -7.06
N ARG A 361 0.15 -18.86 -7.51
CA ARG A 361 1.14 -19.39 -8.46
C ARG A 361 1.07 -18.65 -9.79
N ARG A 362 -0.13 -18.34 -10.28
CA ARG A 362 -0.34 -17.54 -11.50
C ARG A 362 0.24 -16.14 -11.39
N GLY A 363 0.08 -15.48 -10.24
CA GLY A 363 0.70 -14.19 -9.95
C GLY A 363 2.23 -14.26 -9.88
N VAL A 364 2.75 -15.26 -9.17
CA VAL A 364 4.20 -15.48 -9.02
C VAL A 364 4.89 -15.80 -10.34
N GLN A 365 4.29 -16.62 -11.21
CA GLN A 365 4.87 -16.91 -12.53
C GLN A 365 5.06 -15.64 -13.38
N LYS A 366 4.15 -14.66 -13.28
CA LYS A 366 4.33 -13.35 -13.92
C LYS A 366 5.52 -12.59 -13.33
N GLN A 367 5.74 -12.69 -12.01
CA GLN A 367 6.88 -12.06 -11.35
C GLN A 367 8.21 -12.76 -11.63
N GLN A 368 8.25 -14.09 -11.78
CA GLN A 368 9.48 -14.82 -12.12
C GLN A 368 9.98 -14.47 -13.53
N ARG A 369 9.09 -14.05 -14.43
CA ARG A 369 9.43 -13.48 -15.74
C ARG A 369 9.82 -11.99 -15.67
N ARG A 370 10.15 -11.43 -14.50
CA ARG A 370 10.52 -10.02 -14.33
C ARG A 370 11.69 -9.61 -15.21
N GLY A 371 11.55 -8.43 -15.82
CA GLY A 371 12.59 -7.77 -16.60
C GLY A 371 13.89 -7.57 -15.86
N ILE A 372 14.97 -7.38 -16.62
CA ILE A 372 16.24 -6.92 -16.06
C ILE A 372 16.80 -5.83 -16.97
N THR A 373 17.25 -4.73 -16.38
CA THR A 373 18.06 -3.73 -17.08
C THR A 373 19.50 -3.85 -16.63
N ILE A 374 20.42 -4.00 -17.58
CA ILE A 374 21.86 -4.00 -17.37
C ILE A 374 22.40 -2.68 -17.93
N PHE A 375 22.86 -1.79 -17.05
CA PHE A 375 23.34 -0.45 -17.43
C PHE A 375 24.87 -0.40 -17.39
N LEU A 376 25.51 -0.26 -18.54
CA LEU A 376 26.95 -0.23 -18.70
C LEU A 376 27.44 1.22 -18.80
N THR A 377 28.22 1.65 -17.81
CA THR A 377 28.82 2.99 -17.78
C THR A 377 30.34 2.93 -17.74
N GLY A 378 31.00 3.97 -18.28
CA GLY A 378 32.46 4.00 -18.43
C GLY A 378 32.94 4.97 -19.50
N LEU A 379 34.24 5.23 -19.54
CA LEU A 379 34.89 6.15 -20.49
C LEU A 379 34.65 5.75 -21.95
N SER A 380 34.71 6.73 -22.87
CA SER A 380 34.68 6.42 -24.31
C SER A 380 35.82 5.46 -24.66
N GLY A 381 35.57 4.46 -25.51
CA GLY A 381 36.55 3.43 -25.87
C GLY A 381 36.82 2.36 -24.79
N SER A 382 36.15 2.39 -23.63
CA SER A 382 36.37 1.39 -22.55
C SER A 382 35.79 -0.01 -22.84
N GLY A 383 35.35 -0.29 -24.07
CA GLY A 383 34.81 -1.60 -24.47
C GLY A 383 33.34 -1.87 -24.11
N LYS A 384 32.56 -0.87 -23.66
CA LYS A 384 31.14 -1.05 -23.29
C LYS A 384 30.31 -1.70 -24.38
N SER A 385 30.34 -1.16 -25.60
CA SER A 385 29.58 -1.70 -26.74
C SER A 385 30.01 -3.13 -27.08
N THR A 386 31.30 -3.47 -26.94
CA THR A 386 31.80 -4.84 -27.12
C THR A 386 31.21 -5.79 -26.08
N ILE A 387 31.26 -5.42 -24.80
CA ILE A 387 30.68 -6.21 -23.70
C ILE A 387 29.17 -6.34 -23.88
N ALA A 388 28.48 -5.25 -24.21
CA ALA A 388 27.03 -5.21 -24.42
C ALA A 388 26.58 -6.18 -25.53
N ASN A 389 27.30 -6.20 -26.66
CA ASN A 389 27.01 -7.10 -27.78
C ASN A 389 27.28 -8.58 -27.44
N ILE A 390 28.41 -8.87 -26.77
CA ILE A 390 28.73 -10.23 -26.33
C ILE A 390 27.68 -10.71 -25.33
N LEU A 391 27.34 -9.88 -24.34
CA LEU A 391 26.33 -10.20 -23.33
C LEU A 391 24.95 -10.40 -23.96
N ALA A 392 24.54 -9.54 -24.88
CA ALA A 392 23.27 -9.67 -25.59
C ALA A 392 23.20 -11.01 -26.34
N THR A 393 24.27 -11.37 -27.04
CA THR A 393 24.38 -12.63 -27.79
C THR A 393 24.31 -13.83 -26.84
N LYS A 394 25.10 -13.82 -25.77
CA LYS A 394 25.14 -14.91 -24.78
C LYS A 394 23.81 -15.07 -24.06
N LEU A 395 23.12 -13.98 -23.73
CA LEU A 395 21.80 -14.04 -23.10
C LEU A 395 20.74 -14.63 -24.05
N ARG A 396 20.78 -14.27 -25.34
CA ARG A 396 19.90 -14.88 -26.35
C ARG A 396 20.16 -16.36 -26.56
N GLU A 397 21.40 -16.85 -26.36
CA GLU A 397 21.73 -18.28 -26.44
C GLU A 397 21.16 -19.08 -25.26
N VAL A 398 21.06 -18.49 -24.06
CA VAL A 398 20.80 -19.23 -22.81
C VAL A 398 19.47 -18.88 -22.13
N GLN A 399 18.73 -17.89 -22.61
CA GLN A 399 17.46 -17.44 -22.03
C GLN A 399 16.34 -17.40 -23.08
N ASP A 400 15.14 -17.78 -22.67
CA ASP A 400 13.91 -17.70 -23.46
C ASP A 400 13.24 -16.31 -23.37
N ARG A 401 14.06 -15.26 -23.23
CA ARG A 401 13.59 -13.87 -23.00
C ARG A 401 14.10 -12.96 -24.10
N GLU A 402 13.24 -12.04 -24.53
CA GLU A 402 13.63 -11.03 -25.51
C GLU A 402 14.70 -10.11 -24.93
N VAL A 403 15.80 -9.96 -25.68
CA VAL A 403 16.96 -9.13 -25.32
C VAL A 403 17.03 -7.91 -26.25
N THR A 404 16.80 -6.74 -25.68
CA THR A 404 16.88 -5.45 -26.38
C THR A 404 18.19 -4.76 -26.04
N LEU A 405 19.02 -4.53 -27.06
CA LEU A 405 20.24 -3.75 -26.94
C LEU A 405 19.93 -2.28 -27.26
N LEU A 406 20.07 -1.42 -26.25
CA LEU A 406 19.94 0.03 -26.34
C LEU A 406 21.34 0.63 -26.48
N ASP A 407 21.95 0.48 -27.66
CA ASP A 407 23.29 1.05 -27.91
C ASP A 407 23.23 2.58 -27.95
N GLY A 408 24.26 3.24 -27.41
CA GLY A 408 24.34 4.69 -27.30
C GLY A 408 24.22 5.42 -28.64
N ASP A 409 24.72 4.81 -29.72
CA ASP A 409 24.62 5.37 -31.07
C ASP A 409 23.21 5.22 -31.66
N VAL A 410 22.53 4.10 -31.39
CA VAL A 410 21.14 3.85 -31.81
C VAL A 410 20.19 4.79 -31.06
N ILE A 411 20.39 4.96 -29.76
CA ILE A 411 19.62 5.91 -28.93
C ILE A 411 19.85 7.34 -29.42
N ARG A 412 21.11 7.75 -29.64
CA ARG A 412 21.41 9.10 -30.15
C ARG A 412 20.78 9.37 -31.50
N THR A 413 20.66 8.35 -32.35
CA THR A 413 20.06 8.51 -33.67
C THR A 413 18.54 8.64 -33.60
N HIS A 414 17.88 7.84 -32.75
CA HIS A 414 16.41 7.69 -32.80
C HIS A 414 15.65 8.38 -31.67
N LEU A 415 16.28 8.61 -30.52
CA LEU A 415 15.62 9.10 -29.30
C LEU A 415 16.16 10.44 -28.81
N THR A 416 17.38 10.81 -29.17
CA THR A 416 18.06 12.00 -28.63
C THR A 416 18.90 12.76 -29.65
N SER A 417 18.49 12.73 -30.92
CA SER A 417 19.23 13.37 -32.02
C SER A 417 19.30 14.90 -31.90
N GLU A 418 18.38 15.50 -31.17
CA GLU A 418 18.34 16.93 -30.86
C GLU A 418 19.21 17.33 -29.66
N LEU A 419 19.72 16.36 -28.89
CA LEU A 419 20.49 16.61 -27.67
C LEU A 419 22.00 16.75 -27.96
N GLY A 420 22.53 17.93 -27.65
CA GLY A 420 23.99 18.20 -27.60
C GLY A 420 24.74 17.52 -26.43
N PHE A 421 25.89 18.06 -26.05
CA PHE A 421 26.80 17.47 -25.02
C PHE A 421 26.85 18.25 -23.70
N SER A 422 25.97 19.23 -23.49
CA SER A 422 25.85 19.93 -22.22
C SER A 422 25.53 18.96 -21.08
N LYS A 423 25.80 19.35 -19.83
CA LYS A 423 25.43 18.53 -18.67
C LYS A 423 23.92 18.22 -18.68
N ALA A 424 23.08 19.24 -18.85
CA ALA A 424 21.63 19.09 -18.92
C ALA A 424 21.17 18.14 -20.05
N HIS A 425 21.79 18.22 -21.23
CA HIS A 425 21.46 17.32 -22.34
C HIS A 425 21.89 15.87 -22.07
N ARG A 426 23.03 15.65 -21.40
CA ARG A 426 23.47 14.32 -21.00
C ARG A 426 22.56 13.71 -19.94
N ASP A 427 22.16 14.50 -18.94
CA ASP A 427 21.23 14.07 -17.90
C ASP A 427 19.87 13.68 -18.51
N LEU A 428 19.34 14.51 -19.43
CA LEU A 428 18.10 14.21 -20.15
C LEU A 428 18.22 12.97 -21.06
N ASN A 429 19.36 12.78 -21.72
CA ASN A 429 19.62 11.57 -22.50
C ASN A 429 19.54 10.32 -21.62
N VAL A 430 20.24 10.31 -20.48
CA VAL A 430 20.21 9.18 -19.53
C VAL A 430 18.79 8.92 -19.00
N ALA A 431 18.03 9.98 -18.69
CA ALA A 431 16.64 9.85 -18.24
C ALA A 431 15.74 9.18 -19.30
N ARG A 432 15.91 9.52 -20.58
CA ARG A 432 15.17 8.91 -21.70
C ARG A 432 15.55 7.45 -21.91
N VAL A 433 16.83 7.11 -21.83
CA VAL A 433 17.28 5.70 -21.87
C VAL A 433 16.68 4.91 -20.72
N GLY A 434 16.72 5.48 -19.51
CA GLY A 434 16.14 4.88 -18.31
C GLY A 434 14.65 4.57 -18.48
N TYR A 435 13.88 5.49 -19.07
CA TYR A 435 12.45 5.29 -19.35
C TYR A 435 12.18 4.15 -20.33
N VAL A 436 12.91 4.10 -21.45
CA VAL A 436 12.75 3.01 -22.44
C VAL A 436 13.15 1.67 -21.84
N ALA A 437 14.27 1.62 -21.13
CA ALA A 437 14.74 0.43 -20.46
C ALA A 437 13.75 -0.05 -19.37
N SER A 438 13.11 0.87 -18.65
CA SER A 438 12.12 0.51 -17.63
C SER A 438 10.87 -0.13 -18.23
N GLU A 439 10.40 0.33 -19.41
CA GLU A 439 9.25 -0.30 -20.07
C GLU A 439 9.60 -1.70 -20.61
N ILE A 440 10.80 -1.90 -21.17
CA ILE A 440 11.28 -3.24 -21.58
C ILE A 440 11.31 -4.19 -20.36
N THR A 441 11.87 -3.71 -19.25
CA THR A 441 11.97 -4.47 -18.00
C THR A 441 10.60 -4.78 -17.41
N LYS A 442 9.67 -3.82 -17.43
CA LYS A 442 8.29 -4.02 -16.95
C LYS A 442 7.56 -5.14 -17.71
N HIS A 443 7.89 -5.35 -18.98
CA HIS A 443 7.31 -6.41 -19.82
C HIS A 443 8.10 -7.73 -19.83
N GLY A 444 9.06 -7.90 -18.92
CA GLY A 444 9.81 -9.15 -18.79
C GLY A 444 10.98 -9.30 -19.77
N GLY A 445 11.24 -8.29 -20.60
CA GLY A 445 12.42 -8.25 -21.47
C GLY A 445 13.71 -7.99 -20.70
N ILE A 446 14.85 -8.21 -21.36
CA ILE A 446 16.16 -7.82 -20.86
C ILE A 446 16.63 -6.61 -21.66
N ALA A 447 16.81 -5.47 -21.00
CA ALA A 447 17.38 -4.27 -21.60
C ALA A 447 18.88 -4.19 -21.28
N ILE A 448 19.72 -3.95 -22.28
CA ILE A 448 21.16 -3.70 -22.10
C ILE A 448 21.44 -2.29 -22.61
N CYS A 449 21.87 -1.40 -21.73
CA CYS A 449 22.09 0.03 -21.99
C CYS A 449 23.57 0.39 -21.88
#